data_AF-A0A2V8L6K5-F1
#
_entry.id   AF-A0A2V8L6K5-F1
#
_cell.length_a   1.000
_cell.length_b   1.000
_cell.length_c   1.000
_cell.angle_alpha   90.00
_cell.angle_beta   90.00
_cell.angle_gamma   90.00
#
_symmetry.space_group_name_H-M   'P 1'
#
loop_
_entity.id
_entity.type
_entity.pdbx_description
1 polymer ?
#
loop_
_entity_poly.entity_id
_entity_poly.type
_entity_poly.pdbx_seq_one_letter_code
_entity_poly.pdbx_strand_id
1 'polypeptide(L)'
;MRRISLITAALILVMSGRLLAQEWTDFTSKTDFFHVNFPGEPKVKDITYATEYGMTLPGRVYSVENGPSRYSVTVVDYADAQKIHTARADECKKNGGEGDACQNDWRGEVQGSIVYASWQFFQRPGAKVTHYAWYVSDLIEGHRLQLTNADGSHTFAAVHRHGTRLYILEATVPRNAPAPGLFQQSLQFFDESGKQVRYRSYYTTGYSDEWKFPAPPPPRTR
;
A
#
# COMPACT_ATOMS: atom_id res chain seq x y z
N MET A 1 -16.39 -61.36 -20.09
CA MET A 1 -15.31 -60.35 -20.07
C MET A 1 -15.76 -59.02 -20.71
N ARG A 2 -16.67 -58.26 -20.09
CA ARG A 2 -17.13 -56.96 -20.67
C ARG A 2 -17.69 -55.93 -19.66
N ARG A 3 -17.86 -56.29 -18.38
CA ARG A 3 -18.43 -55.40 -17.34
C ARG A 3 -17.41 -54.84 -16.34
N ILE A 4 -16.22 -55.43 -16.25
CA ILE A 4 -15.17 -54.99 -15.33
C ILE A 4 -14.52 -53.67 -15.81
N SER A 5 -14.54 -53.39 -17.12
CA SER A 5 -13.93 -52.17 -17.69
C SER A 5 -14.74 -50.89 -17.45
N LEU A 6 -16.03 -50.98 -17.10
CA LEU A 6 -16.90 -49.80 -16.94
C LEU A 6 -16.87 -49.23 -15.51
N ILE A 7 -16.55 -50.05 -14.50
CA ILE A 7 -16.52 -49.62 -13.10
C ILE A 7 -15.27 -48.78 -12.82
N THR A 8 -14.14 -49.09 -13.47
CA THR A 8 -12.88 -48.34 -13.31
C THR A 8 -12.95 -46.93 -13.90
N ALA A 9 -13.70 -46.72 -14.98
CA ALA A 9 -13.88 -45.40 -15.59
C ALA A 9 -14.75 -44.47 -14.73
N ALA A 10 -15.73 -45.02 -14.00
CA ALA A 10 -16.61 -44.25 -13.12
C ALA A 10 -15.90 -43.73 -11.86
N LEU A 11 -14.94 -44.48 -11.29
CA LEU A 11 -14.19 -44.04 -10.11
C LEU A 11 -13.23 -42.87 -10.39
N ILE A 12 -12.69 -42.76 -11.61
CA ILE A 12 -11.77 -41.67 -11.98
C ILE A 12 -12.53 -40.34 -12.08
N LEU A 13 -13.80 -40.34 -12.51
CA LEU A 13 -14.61 -39.12 -12.60
C LEU A 13 -15.02 -38.55 -11.23
N VAL A 14 -15.19 -39.39 -10.21
CA VAL A 14 -15.62 -38.97 -8.86
C VAL A 14 -14.45 -38.41 -8.03
N MET A 15 -13.20 -38.67 -8.44
CA MET A 15 -12.00 -38.05 -7.86
C MET A 15 -11.60 -36.73 -8.52
N SER A 16 -12.52 -36.10 -9.27
CA SER A 16 -12.44 -34.68 -9.63
C SER A 16 -12.66 -33.82 -8.37
N GLY A 17 -11.75 -33.92 -7.40
CA GLY A 17 -11.68 -32.96 -6.30
C GLY A 17 -11.63 -31.57 -6.90
N ARG A 18 -12.28 -30.59 -6.26
CA ARG A 18 -12.14 -29.20 -6.65
C ARG A 18 -10.65 -28.86 -6.61
N LEU A 19 -10.00 -28.83 -7.78
CA LEU A 19 -8.82 -28.02 -7.95
C LEU A 19 -9.30 -26.61 -7.60
N LEU A 20 -8.99 -26.15 -6.39
CA LEU A 20 -8.94 -24.73 -6.13
C LEU A 20 -7.80 -24.23 -7.02
N ALA A 21 -8.11 -24.01 -8.30
CA ALA A 21 -7.26 -23.21 -9.15
C ALA A 21 -7.01 -21.92 -8.38
N GLN A 22 -5.75 -21.54 -8.25
CA GLN A 22 -5.34 -20.33 -7.59
C GLN A 22 -5.82 -19.16 -8.47
N GLU A 23 -7.10 -18.82 -8.31
CA GLU A 23 -7.74 -17.78 -9.10
C GLU A 23 -7.32 -16.45 -8.51
N TRP A 24 -6.65 -15.66 -9.34
CA TRP A 24 -6.33 -14.29 -9.00
C TRP A 24 -7.61 -13.47 -9.16
N THR A 25 -8.02 -12.83 -8.08
CA THR A 25 -9.13 -11.88 -8.08
C THR A 25 -8.61 -10.53 -8.54
N ASP A 26 -9.13 -10.04 -9.66
CA ASP A 26 -9.06 -8.65 -10.08
C ASP A 26 -9.94 -7.83 -9.12
N PHE A 27 -9.32 -7.15 -8.16
CA PHE A 27 -10.01 -6.47 -7.07
C PHE A 27 -9.90 -4.95 -7.24
N THR A 28 -11.05 -4.28 -7.15
CA THR A 28 -11.13 -2.81 -7.17
C THR A 28 -11.80 -2.30 -5.90
N SER A 29 -11.10 -1.44 -5.15
CA SER A 29 -11.73 -0.64 -4.10
C SER A 29 -12.20 0.69 -4.66
N LYS A 30 -13.51 0.85 -4.82
CA LYS A 30 -14.10 2.14 -5.19
C LYS A 30 -14.01 3.17 -4.07
N THR A 31 -13.95 2.73 -2.82
CA THR A 31 -13.90 3.65 -1.67
C THR A 31 -12.49 4.17 -1.40
N ASP A 32 -11.46 3.37 -1.73
CA ASP A 32 -10.05 3.75 -1.56
C ASP A 32 -9.32 4.01 -2.88
N PHE A 33 -10.01 4.01 -4.00
CA PHE A 33 -9.49 4.43 -5.31
C PHE A 33 -8.23 3.66 -5.78
N PHE A 34 -8.23 2.34 -5.61
CA PHE A 34 -7.18 1.49 -6.21
C PHE A 34 -7.74 0.19 -6.78
N HIS A 35 -6.96 -0.40 -7.68
CA HIS A 35 -7.12 -1.77 -8.16
C HIS A 35 -5.82 -2.54 -7.94
N VAL A 36 -5.93 -3.84 -7.63
CA VAL A 36 -4.81 -4.78 -7.57
C VAL A 36 -5.31 -6.21 -7.73
N ASN A 37 -4.47 -7.09 -8.25
CA ASN A 37 -4.80 -8.51 -8.31
C ASN A 37 -4.39 -9.19 -7.01
N PHE A 38 -5.35 -9.73 -6.25
CA PHE A 38 -5.08 -10.56 -5.07
C PHE A 38 -5.18 -12.06 -5.40
N PRO A 39 -4.47 -12.95 -4.68
CA PRO A 39 -4.63 -14.39 -4.85
C PRO A 39 -5.86 -14.92 -4.09
N GLY A 40 -7.02 -14.33 -4.38
CA GLY A 40 -8.31 -14.56 -3.72
C GLY A 40 -8.98 -13.26 -3.28
N GLU A 41 -10.21 -13.37 -2.78
CA GLU A 41 -10.97 -12.20 -2.30
C GLU A 41 -10.36 -11.65 -0.99
N PRO A 42 -10.01 -10.35 -0.93
CA PRO A 42 -9.40 -9.78 0.26
C PRO A 42 -10.40 -9.59 1.40
N LYS A 43 -9.97 -9.88 2.62
CA LYS A 43 -10.64 -9.41 3.84
C LYS A 43 -10.36 -7.92 4.00
N VAL A 44 -11.41 -7.14 4.27
CA VAL A 44 -11.31 -5.69 4.50
C VAL A 44 -11.49 -5.38 5.97
N LYS A 45 -10.60 -4.57 6.52
CA LYS A 45 -10.64 -4.14 7.93
C LYS A 45 -10.28 -2.66 8.06
N ASP A 46 -11.13 -1.90 8.74
CA ASP A 46 -10.82 -0.53 9.16
C ASP A 46 -9.74 -0.54 10.24
N ILE A 47 -8.82 0.42 10.14
CA ILE A 47 -7.69 0.59 11.04
C ILE A 47 -7.47 2.05 11.39
N THR A 48 -6.69 2.25 12.43
CA THR A 48 -6.02 3.52 12.72
C THR A 48 -4.53 3.37 12.44
N TYR A 49 -3.93 4.36 11.79
CA TYR A 49 -2.52 4.37 11.43
C TYR A 49 -1.78 5.49 12.18
N ALA A 50 -0.77 5.12 12.96
CA ALA A 50 0.12 6.08 13.61
C ALA A 50 1.09 6.65 12.57
N THR A 51 1.21 7.98 12.53
CA THR A 51 2.05 8.68 11.56
C THR A 51 3.34 9.20 12.19
N GLU A 52 4.21 9.81 11.38
CA GLU A 52 5.53 10.29 11.81
C GLU A 52 5.45 11.34 12.92
N TYR A 53 4.53 12.29 12.81
CA TYR A 53 4.42 13.42 13.73
C TYR A 53 3.43 13.15 14.88
N GLY A 54 3.19 11.86 15.17
CA GLY A 54 2.38 11.42 16.31
C GLY A 54 0.88 11.67 16.12
N MET A 55 0.41 11.77 14.87
CA MET A 55 -1.02 11.70 14.59
C MET A 55 -1.50 10.25 14.48
N THR A 56 -2.81 10.10 14.57
CA THR A 56 -3.50 8.85 14.21
C THR A 56 -4.51 9.17 13.12
N LEU A 57 -4.37 8.51 11.98
CA LEU A 57 -5.24 8.69 10.81
C LEU A 57 -6.10 7.46 10.56
N PRO A 58 -7.31 7.62 10.01
CA PRO A 58 -8.12 6.48 9.59
C PRO A 58 -7.50 5.81 8.36
N GLY A 59 -7.72 4.50 8.25
CA GLY A 59 -7.29 3.73 7.09
C GLY A 59 -8.00 2.39 6.99
N ARG A 60 -7.65 1.63 5.96
CA ARG A 60 -8.14 0.27 5.72
C ARG A 60 -7.04 -0.66 5.28
N VAL A 61 -7.15 -1.92 5.70
CA VAL A 61 -6.30 -3.02 5.25
C VAL A 61 -7.16 -4.00 4.46
N TYR A 62 -6.70 -4.31 3.26
CA TYR A 62 -7.22 -5.37 2.38
C TYR A 62 -6.21 -6.49 2.40
N SER A 63 -6.55 -7.69 2.89
CA SER A 63 -5.57 -8.76 3.07
C SER A 63 -6.04 -10.14 2.61
N VAL A 64 -5.10 -10.92 2.09
CA VAL A 64 -5.29 -12.32 1.72
C VAL A 64 -4.17 -13.16 2.31
N GLU A 65 -4.56 -14.24 2.99
CA GLU A 65 -3.67 -15.35 3.34
C GLU A 65 -3.84 -16.45 2.28
N ASN A 66 -2.73 -16.88 1.69
CA ASN A 66 -2.70 -17.88 0.64
C ASN A 66 -1.61 -18.91 0.98
N GLY A 67 -2.01 -19.92 1.76
CA GLY A 67 -1.07 -20.84 2.41
C GLY A 67 -0.09 -20.07 3.32
N PRO A 68 1.24 -20.25 3.18
CA PRO A 68 2.24 -19.53 3.98
C PRO A 68 2.53 -18.11 3.48
N SER A 69 1.92 -17.69 2.36
CA SER A 69 2.09 -16.35 1.81
C SER A 69 1.00 -15.42 2.31
N ARG A 70 1.36 -14.15 2.51
CA ARG A 70 0.44 -13.08 2.94
C ARG A 70 0.55 -11.89 2.01
N TYR A 71 -0.59 -11.29 1.67
CA TYR A 71 -0.69 -10.15 0.77
C TYR A 71 -1.56 -9.10 1.42
N SER A 72 -1.19 -7.83 1.31
CA SER A 72 -2.01 -6.73 1.80
C SER A 72 -1.81 -5.44 1.03
N VAL A 73 -2.89 -4.68 0.91
CA VAL A 73 -2.87 -3.24 0.64
C VAL A 73 -3.37 -2.53 1.88
N THR A 74 -2.56 -1.63 2.44
CA THR A 74 -3.02 -0.68 3.45
C THR A 74 -3.22 0.67 2.80
N VAL A 75 -4.38 1.28 3.02
CA VAL A 75 -4.69 2.64 2.55
C VAL A 75 -4.91 3.53 3.77
N VAL A 76 -4.22 4.66 3.84
CA VAL A 76 -4.35 5.64 4.92
C VAL A 76 -4.83 6.97 4.34
N ASP A 77 -5.86 7.55 4.93
CA ASP A 77 -6.44 8.81 4.47
C ASP A 77 -5.84 10.01 5.22
N TYR A 78 -5.11 10.85 4.49
CA TYR A 78 -4.48 12.07 4.99
C TYR A 78 -5.35 13.32 4.76
N ALA A 79 -6.59 13.20 4.28
CA ALA A 79 -7.43 14.36 3.94
C ALA A 79 -7.55 15.39 5.09
N ASP A 80 -7.66 14.90 6.34
CA ASP A 80 -7.79 15.75 7.53
C ASP A 80 -6.45 16.12 8.18
N ALA A 81 -5.29 15.74 7.61
CA ALA A 81 -3.98 15.96 8.23
C ALA A 81 -3.72 17.43 8.59
N GLN A 82 -4.02 18.35 7.69
CA GLN A 82 -3.87 19.79 7.94
C GLN A 82 -4.79 20.27 9.07
N LYS A 83 -6.05 19.84 9.05
CA LYS A 83 -7.05 20.24 10.05
C LYS A 83 -6.66 19.77 11.44
N ILE A 84 -6.23 18.51 11.57
CA ILE A 84 -5.85 17.91 12.86
C ILE A 84 -4.61 18.60 13.43
N HIS A 85 -3.55 18.75 12.64
CA HIS A 85 -2.34 19.45 13.09
C HIS A 85 -2.60 20.92 13.43
N THR A 86 -3.47 21.61 12.68
CA THR A 86 -3.87 22.99 13.00
C THR A 86 -4.59 23.06 14.34
N ALA A 87 -5.55 22.17 14.59
CA ALA A 87 -6.25 22.10 15.86
C ALA A 87 -5.30 21.82 17.04
N ARG A 88 -4.36 20.89 16.86
CA ARG A 88 -3.32 20.56 17.86
C ARG A 88 -2.43 21.77 18.17
N ALA A 89 -1.98 22.48 17.14
CA ALA A 89 -1.15 23.69 17.29
C ALA A 89 -1.92 24.82 18.00
N ASP A 90 -3.20 25.01 17.67
CA ASP A 90 -4.05 26.03 18.30
C ASP A 90 -4.36 25.69 19.77
N GLU A 91 -4.59 24.42 20.09
CA GLU A 91 -4.78 23.96 21.46
C GLU A 91 -3.51 24.14 22.30
N CYS A 92 -2.34 23.82 21.75
CA CYS A 92 -1.06 24.05 22.40
C CYS A 92 -0.86 25.52 22.78
N LYS A 93 -1.15 26.45 21.85
CA LYS A 93 -1.07 27.90 22.10
C LYS A 93 -2.07 28.38 23.15
N LYS A 94 -3.31 27.88 23.12
CA LYS A 94 -4.33 28.19 24.13
C LYS A 94 -3.89 27.79 25.55
N ASN A 95 -3.11 26.72 25.65
CA ASN A 95 -2.56 26.23 26.92
C ASN A 95 -1.23 26.90 27.31
N GLY A 96 -0.84 27.99 26.65
CA GLY A 96 0.37 28.76 26.96
C GLY A 96 1.68 28.17 26.42
N GLY A 97 1.59 27.17 25.53
CA GLY A 97 2.76 26.67 24.80
C GLY A 97 3.23 27.66 23.72
N GLU A 98 4.53 27.63 23.41
CA GLU A 98 5.15 28.51 22.43
C GLU A 98 6.21 27.78 21.58
N GLY A 99 6.64 28.43 20.50
CA GLY A 99 7.73 27.96 19.64
C GLY A 99 7.45 26.59 19.02
N ASP A 100 8.51 25.79 18.88
CA ASP A 100 8.50 24.48 18.24
C ASP A 100 7.51 23.50 18.90
N ALA A 101 7.20 23.68 20.19
CA ALA A 101 6.24 22.84 20.90
C ALA A 101 4.81 22.93 20.33
N CYS A 102 4.46 24.07 19.70
CA CYS A 102 3.17 24.28 19.05
C CYS A 102 3.29 24.38 17.53
N GLN A 103 4.33 23.78 16.94
CA GLN A 103 4.51 23.76 15.50
C GLN A 103 3.38 23.00 14.79
N ASN A 104 3.01 23.48 13.60
CA ASN A 104 2.03 22.83 12.74
C ASN A 104 2.75 22.03 11.65
N ASP A 105 2.98 20.74 11.92
CA ASP A 105 3.84 19.85 11.14
C ASP A 105 3.18 19.20 9.93
N TRP A 106 1.94 19.57 9.63
CA TRP A 106 1.12 18.91 8.61
C TRP A 106 1.75 18.80 7.22
N ARG A 107 2.62 19.75 6.83
CA ARG A 107 3.33 19.67 5.54
C ARG A 107 4.38 18.56 5.57
N GLY A 108 5.16 18.50 6.64
CA GLY A 108 6.13 17.42 6.87
C GLY A 108 5.43 16.07 6.96
N GLU A 109 4.31 16.01 7.66
CA GLU A 109 3.45 14.83 7.79
C GLU A 109 3.03 14.27 6.42
N VAL A 110 2.44 15.12 5.57
CA VAL A 110 1.95 14.68 4.26
C VAL A 110 3.12 14.32 3.34
N GLN A 111 4.16 15.17 3.25
CA GLN A 111 5.30 14.92 2.35
C GLN A 111 6.16 13.73 2.79
N GLY A 112 6.33 13.54 4.10
CA GLY A 112 7.09 12.45 4.70
C GLY A 112 6.36 11.12 4.69
N SER A 113 5.06 11.06 4.43
CA SER A 113 4.24 9.84 4.53
C SER A 113 4.83 8.59 3.84
N ILE A 114 5.32 8.72 2.60
CA ILE A 114 5.97 7.61 1.87
C ILE A 114 7.28 7.20 2.55
N VAL A 115 8.07 8.18 2.98
CA VAL A 115 9.36 7.97 3.67
C VAL A 115 9.14 7.27 5.00
N TYR A 116 8.22 7.77 5.83
CA TYR A 116 7.89 7.19 7.13
C TYR A 116 7.37 5.76 7.00
N ALA A 117 6.42 5.50 6.09
CA ALA A 117 5.93 4.15 5.86
C ALA A 117 7.04 3.20 5.38
N SER A 118 7.97 3.69 4.55
CA SER A 118 9.15 2.93 4.15
C SER A 118 10.10 2.66 5.32
N TRP A 119 10.32 3.67 6.18
CA TRP A 119 11.13 3.56 7.38
C TRP A 119 10.62 2.47 8.33
N GLN A 120 9.30 2.30 8.46
CA GLN A 120 8.71 1.22 9.28
C GLN A 120 9.15 -0.18 8.84
N PHE A 121 9.44 -0.41 7.55
CA PHE A 121 10.00 -1.68 7.09
C PHE A 121 11.44 -1.87 7.56
N PHE A 122 12.25 -0.81 7.58
CA PHE A 122 13.63 -0.85 8.04
C PHE A 122 13.74 -1.16 9.53
N GLN A 123 12.70 -0.85 10.30
CA GLN A 123 12.64 -1.11 11.74
C GLN A 123 12.18 -2.53 12.09
N ARG A 124 11.84 -3.38 11.10
CA ARG A 124 11.35 -4.73 11.37
C ARG A 124 12.43 -5.61 12.02
N PRO A 125 12.19 -6.15 13.23
CA PRO A 125 13.20 -6.92 13.96
C PRO A 125 13.74 -8.09 13.15
N GLY A 126 15.08 -8.17 13.03
CA GLY A 126 15.77 -9.25 12.33
C GLY A 126 15.57 -9.30 10.82
N ALA A 127 14.86 -8.34 10.22
CA ALA A 127 14.74 -8.24 8.77
C ALA A 127 15.97 -7.52 8.18
N LYS A 128 16.48 -8.04 7.07
CA LYS A 128 17.54 -7.40 6.27
C LYS A 128 16.92 -6.80 5.02
N VAL A 129 17.08 -5.49 4.85
CA VAL A 129 16.73 -4.79 3.60
C VAL A 129 17.70 -5.24 2.51
N THR A 130 17.17 -5.79 1.42
CA THR A 130 17.95 -6.26 0.27
C THR A 130 17.83 -5.35 -0.95
N HIS A 131 16.76 -4.55 -1.02
CA HIS A 131 16.56 -3.55 -2.05
C HIS A 131 15.72 -2.38 -1.52
N TYR A 132 16.11 -1.16 -1.87
CA TYR A 132 15.33 0.05 -1.66
C TYR A 132 15.58 1.00 -2.83
N ALA A 133 14.52 1.47 -3.47
CA ALA A 133 14.63 2.35 -4.62
C ALA A 133 13.40 3.24 -4.77
N TRP A 134 13.58 4.38 -5.45
CA TRP A 134 12.47 5.11 -6.04
C TRP A 134 11.83 4.26 -7.14
N TYR A 135 10.51 4.30 -7.22
CA TYR A 135 9.71 3.46 -8.10
C TYR A 135 8.44 4.18 -8.56
N VAL A 136 7.82 3.69 -9.63
CA VAL A 136 6.56 4.22 -10.16
C VAL A 136 5.58 3.11 -10.50
N SER A 137 4.31 3.34 -10.21
CA SER A 137 3.17 2.54 -10.67
C SER A 137 2.20 3.50 -11.36
N ASP A 138 1.80 3.24 -12.61
CA ASP A 138 1.01 4.19 -13.43
C ASP A 138 1.58 5.63 -13.49
N LEU A 139 2.92 5.74 -13.44
CA LEU A 139 3.69 6.98 -13.32
C LEU A 139 3.48 7.76 -12.01
N ILE A 140 2.77 7.22 -11.04
CA ILE A 140 2.69 7.76 -9.67
C ILE A 140 3.91 7.28 -8.90
N GLU A 141 4.68 8.24 -8.39
CA GLU A 141 5.91 7.94 -7.67
C GLU A 141 5.68 7.21 -6.36
N GLY A 142 6.75 6.62 -5.86
CA GLY A 142 6.78 5.92 -4.61
C GLY A 142 8.11 5.27 -4.33
N HIS A 143 8.12 4.43 -3.32
CA HIS A 143 9.27 3.60 -2.98
C HIS A 143 8.96 2.14 -3.24
N ARG A 144 9.99 1.38 -3.60
CA ARG A 144 9.97 -0.07 -3.65
C ARG A 144 10.98 -0.63 -2.65
N LEU A 145 10.56 -1.64 -1.90
CA LEU A 145 11.36 -2.28 -0.87
C LEU A 145 11.36 -3.80 -1.05
N GLN A 146 12.48 -4.44 -0.73
CA GLN A 146 12.57 -5.89 -0.54
C GLN A 146 13.33 -6.19 0.74
N LEU A 147 12.86 -7.20 1.47
CA LEU A 147 13.45 -7.64 2.72
C LEU A 147 13.58 -9.16 2.75
N THR A 148 14.65 -9.65 3.36
CA THR A 148 14.71 -11.02 3.89
C THR A 148 14.38 -10.94 5.38
N ASN A 149 13.30 -11.59 5.80
CA ASN A 149 12.82 -11.58 7.18
C ASN A 149 13.63 -12.55 8.06
N ALA A 150 13.47 -12.46 9.39
CA ALA A 150 14.17 -13.30 10.35
C ALA A 150 13.91 -14.81 10.18
N ASP A 151 12.70 -15.19 9.78
CA ASP A 151 12.32 -16.58 9.44
C ASP A 151 12.83 -17.03 8.06
N GLY A 152 13.50 -16.13 7.32
CA GLY A 152 14.00 -16.33 5.97
C GLY A 152 12.94 -16.23 4.87
N SER A 153 11.70 -15.84 5.18
CA SER A 153 10.72 -15.42 4.17
C SER A 153 11.14 -14.10 3.51
N HIS A 154 10.59 -13.80 2.35
CA HIS A 154 10.90 -12.57 1.60
C HIS A 154 9.69 -11.65 1.57
N THR A 155 9.86 -10.41 2.02
CA THR A 155 8.86 -9.35 1.91
C THR A 155 9.18 -8.49 0.69
N PHE A 156 8.15 -8.20 -0.09
CA PHE A 156 8.18 -7.30 -1.23
C PHE A 156 7.14 -6.21 -0.98
N ALA A 157 7.56 -4.95 -1.00
CA ALA A 157 6.65 -3.83 -0.73
C ALA A 157 6.82 -2.70 -1.74
N ALA A 158 5.74 -1.95 -1.93
CA ALA A 158 5.72 -0.68 -2.63
C ALA A 158 4.87 0.32 -1.85
N VAL A 159 5.33 1.56 -1.76
CA VAL A 159 4.64 2.63 -1.04
C VAL A 159 4.44 3.79 -1.97
N HIS A 160 3.19 4.19 -2.21
CA HIS A 160 2.81 5.28 -3.11
C HIS A 160 1.85 6.22 -2.41
N ARG A 161 1.80 7.49 -2.83
CA ARG A 161 0.73 8.41 -2.43
C ARG A 161 0.05 8.96 -3.68
N HIS A 162 -1.27 9.02 -3.69
CA HIS A 162 -2.04 9.65 -4.76
C HIS A 162 -3.21 10.42 -4.13
N GLY A 163 -3.37 11.69 -4.51
CA GLY A 163 -4.21 12.63 -3.78
C GLY A 163 -3.90 12.66 -2.27
N THR A 164 -4.93 12.41 -1.46
CA THR A 164 -4.84 12.33 0.00
C THR A 164 -4.52 10.94 0.54
N ARG A 165 -4.38 9.91 -0.31
CA ARG A 165 -4.26 8.52 0.13
C ARG A 165 -2.84 8.01 0.02
N LEU A 166 -2.33 7.46 1.11
CA LEU A 166 -1.11 6.67 1.14
C LEU A 166 -1.47 5.19 0.95
N TYR A 167 -0.81 4.53 0.01
CA TYR A 167 -0.98 3.12 -0.32
C TYR A 167 0.30 2.37 0.03
N ILE A 168 0.20 1.36 0.89
CA ILE A 168 1.29 0.48 1.29
C ILE A 168 0.93 -0.93 0.80
N LEU A 169 1.56 -1.33 -0.29
CA LEU A 169 1.47 -2.69 -0.83
C LEU A 169 2.53 -3.55 -0.18
N GLU A 170 2.13 -4.72 0.32
CA GLU A 170 3.03 -5.69 0.92
C GLU A 170 2.64 -7.10 0.51
N ALA A 171 3.62 -7.89 0.10
CA ALA A 171 3.49 -9.33 -0.04
C ALA A 171 4.68 -10.02 0.62
N THR A 172 4.43 -10.98 1.49
CA THR A 172 5.47 -11.87 2.02
C THR A 172 5.25 -13.28 1.52
N VAL A 173 6.32 -13.89 1.02
CA VAL A 173 6.33 -15.26 0.50
C VAL A 173 7.43 -16.09 1.17
N PRO A 174 7.31 -17.42 1.25
CA PRO A 174 8.36 -18.29 1.79
C PRO A 174 9.70 -18.15 1.05
N ARG A 175 10.79 -18.56 1.72
CA ARG A 175 12.17 -18.49 1.18
C ARG A 175 12.33 -19.01 -0.25
N ASN A 176 11.68 -20.13 -0.55
CA ASN A 176 11.83 -20.83 -1.83
C ASN A 176 10.68 -20.55 -2.80
N ALA A 177 9.78 -19.63 -2.46
CA ALA A 177 8.68 -19.25 -3.32
C ALA A 177 9.12 -18.19 -4.35
N PRO A 178 8.52 -18.17 -5.55
CA PRO A 178 8.76 -17.10 -6.51
C PRO A 178 8.32 -15.75 -5.95
N ALA A 179 8.94 -14.67 -6.44
CA ALA A 179 8.53 -13.32 -6.11
C ALA A 179 7.06 -13.08 -6.53
N PRO A 180 6.28 -12.32 -5.74
CA PRO A 180 4.86 -12.07 -5.97
C PRO A 180 4.62 -11.04 -7.09
N GLY A 181 5.20 -11.24 -8.27
CA GLY A 181 5.27 -10.24 -9.34
C GLY A 181 3.92 -9.73 -9.82
N LEU A 182 2.91 -10.60 -9.96
CA LEU A 182 1.57 -10.20 -10.40
C LEU A 182 0.90 -9.25 -9.41
N PHE A 183 0.99 -9.52 -8.10
CA PHE A 183 0.49 -8.61 -7.05
C PHE A 183 1.22 -7.26 -7.10
N GLN A 184 2.54 -7.27 -7.26
CA GLN A 184 3.33 -6.03 -7.26
C GLN A 184 3.08 -5.14 -8.50
N GLN A 185 2.82 -5.75 -9.66
CA GLN A 185 2.74 -5.04 -10.94
C GLN A 185 1.31 -4.64 -11.33
N SER A 186 0.29 -5.19 -10.66
CA SER A 186 -1.12 -4.95 -10.97
C SER A 186 -1.71 -3.71 -10.27
N LEU A 187 -0.94 -3.02 -9.43
CA LEU A 187 -1.42 -1.80 -8.76
C LEU A 187 -1.78 -0.75 -9.80
N GLN A 188 -3.03 -0.29 -9.72
CA GLN A 188 -3.55 0.84 -10.48
C GLN A 188 -4.28 1.78 -9.52
N PHE A 189 -4.36 3.04 -9.90
CA PHE A 189 -5.03 4.09 -9.12
C PHE A 189 -6.26 4.60 -9.86
N PHE A 190 -7.25 5.04 -9.11
CA PHE A 190 -8.44 5.69 -9.65
C PHE A 190 -8.54 7.13 -9.14
N ASP A 191 -9.25 7.96 -9.89
CA ASP A 191 -9.70 9.26 -9.41
C ASP A 191 -11.02 9.14 -8.62
N GLU A 192 -11.49 10.25 -8.07
CA GLU A 192 -12.74 10.32 -7.29
C GLU A 192 -13.99 9.94 -8.10
N SER A 193 -13.92 9.99 -9.44
CA SER A 193 -14.99 9.53 -10.34
C SER A 193 -14.95 8.02 -10.62
N GLY A 194 -13.94 7.32 -10.07
CA GLY A 194 -13.72 5.90 -10.28
C GLY A 194 -13.06 5.57 -11.62
N LYS A 195 -12.45 6.56 -12.29
CA LYS A 195 -11.76 6.35 -13.56
C LYS A 195 -10.28 6.09 -13.32
N GLN A 196 -9.71 5.14 -14.06
CA GLN A 196 -8.30 4.81 -13.91
C GLN A 196 -7.42 6.02 -14.22
N VAL A 197 -6.47 6.28 -13.34
CA VAL A 197 -5.47 7.32 -13.47
C VAL A 197 -4.19 6.72 -13.97
N ARG A 198 -3.75 7.20 -15.13
CA ARG A 198 -2.39 7.01 -15.62
C ARG A 198 -1.92 8.33 -16.21
N TYR A 199 -0.89 8.91 -15.59
CA TYR A 199 -0.35 10.18 -16.05
C TYR A 199 0.48 9.99 -17.34
N ARG A 200 0.77 11.10 -18.02
CA ARG A 200 1.68 11.13 -19.18
C ARG A 200 3.13 11.38 -18.80
N SER A 201 3.35 11.94 -17.61
CA SER A 201 4.63 12.19 -16.96
C SER A 201 4.58 11.67 -15.53
N TYR A 202 5.73 11.60 -14.86
CA TYR A 202 5.74 11.24 -13.45
C TYR A 202 4.92 12.21 -12.62
N TYR A 203 4.01 11.66 -11.82
CA TYR A 203 3.28 12.36 -10.78
C TYR A 203 4.11 12.27 -9.51
N THR A 204 4.58 13.41 -9.03
CA THR A 204 5.34 13.51 -7.78
C THR A 204 4.48 14.05 -6.66
N THR A 205 4.56 13.37 -5.54
CA THR A 205 3.79 13.59 -4.34
C THR A 205 4.31 14.83 -3.64
N GLY A 206 3.60 15.93 -3.83
CA GLY A 206 3.91 17.23 -3.22
C GLY A 206 3.49 18.42 -4.06
N TYR A 207 3.21 18.18 -5.35
CA TYR A 207 2.73 19.16 -6.32
C TYR A 207 1.42 18.69 -6.97
N SER A 208 0.46 18.22 -6.18
CA SER A 208 -0.86 17.82 -6.68
C SER A 208 -1.88 18.94 -6.50
N ASP A 209 -2.96 18.90 -7.28
CA ASP A 209 -4.02 19.92 -7.21
C ASP A 209 -4.68 19.95 -5.82
N GLU A 210 -4.73 18.80 -5.12
CA GLU A 210 -5.27 18.72 -3.76
C GLU A 210 -4.34 19.36 -2.72
N TRP A 211 -3.03 19.38 -2.95
CA TRP A 211 -2.01 19.80 -1.99
C TRP A 211 -1.00 20.78 -2.63
N LYS A 212 -1.38 22.06 -2.68
CA LYS A 212 -0.55 23.13 -3.28
C LYS A 212 0.61 23.56 -2.34
N PHE A 213 1.74 22.83 -2.31
CA PHE A 213 2.93 23.16 -1.50
C PHE A 213 4.20 23.49 -2.29
N PRO A 214 4.78 24.68 -2.03
CA PRO A 214 4.19 25.95 -2.38
C PRO A 214 4.19 26.17 -3.92
N ALA A 215 3.41 27.15 -4.39
CA ALA A 215 3.53 27.72 -5.74
C ALA A 215 4.90 28.41 -5.96
N PRO A 216 5.05 29.17 -7.07
CA PRO A 216 5.79 28.88 -8.33
C PRO A 216 7.27 28.45 -8.16
N PRO A 217 7.94 27.98 -9.24
CA PRO A 217 9.29 27.42 -9.16
C PRO A 217 10.34 28.44 -8.68
N PRO A 218 11.49 27.97 -8.16
CA PRO A 218 12.60 28.85 -7.79
C PRO A 218 13.03 29.74 -8.98
N PRO A 219 13.38 31.02 -8.74
CA PRO A 219 13.95 31.87 -9.77
C PRO A 219 15.24 31.25 -10.32
N ARG A 220 15.43 31.30 -11.64
CA ARG A 220 16.66 30.82 -12.28
C ARG A 220 17.86 31.61 -11.80
N THR A 221 18.96 30.93 -11.51
CA THR A 221 20.29 31.55 -11.59
C THR A 221 20.50 32.02 -13.03
N ARG A 222 20.90 33.29 -13.19
CA ARG A 222 21.45 33.76 -14.46
C ARG A 222 22.81 33.11 -14.70
#